data_AF-A0A946DF31-F1
#
_entry.id   AF-A0A946DF31-F1
#
_cell.length_a   1.000
_cell.length_b   1.000
_cell.length_c   1.000
_cell.angle_alpha   90.00
_cell.angle_beta   90.00
_cell.angle_gamma   90.00
#
_symmetry.space_group_name_H-M   'P 1'
#
loop_
_entity.id
_entity.type
_entity.pdbx_description
1 polymer ?
#
loop_
_entity_poly.entity_id
_entity_poly.type
_entity_poly.pdbx_seq_one_letter_code
_entity_poly.pdbx_strand_id
1 'polypeptide(L)'
;MIKAIEGLNPQWYQPKGQQGENPTTFRIRPLDGAEFGEIADFLTMENNQVFITNKGRSRCLDLALLDWANFNDSKGAVVFNMDNMRLIPHPIRSELASRIINISTLTGEEEGN
;
A
#
# COMPACT_ATOMS: atom_id res chain seq x y z
N MET A 1 21.73 6.48 18.09
CA MET A 1 22.08 5.15 17.54
C MET A 1 21.10 4.88 16.41
N ILE A 2 21.57 4.62 15.20
CA ILE A 2 20.70 4.26 14.06
C ILE A 2 20.35 2.77 14.23
N LYS A 3 19.06 2.43 14.16
CA LYS A 3 18.57 1.04 14.18
C LYS A 3 18.29 0.61 12.73
N ALA A 4 18.52 -0.66 12.41
CA ALA A 4 18.09 -1.23 11.14
C ALA A 4 16.55 -1.22 11.06
N ILE A 5 16.00 -1.18 9.84
CA ILE A 5 14.57 -1.34 9.60
C ILE A 5 14.20 -2.78 9.98
N GLU A 6 13.51 -2.94 11.11
CA GLU A 6 12.91 -4.22 11.52
C GLU A 6 11.50 -4.35 10.93
N GLY A 7 11.12 -5.55 10.48
CA GLY A 7 9.72 -5.84 10.17
C GLY A 7 9.24 -5.52 8.76
N LEU A 8 10.02 -5.83 7.70
CA LEU A 8 9.54 -5.87 6.30
C LEU A 8 8.54 -7.01 6.01
N ASN A 9 7.79 -7.45 7.01
CA ASN A 9 6.93 -8.61 6.92
C ASN A 9 5.65 -8.25 6.14
N PRO A 10 5.32 -9.02 5.10
CA PRO A 10 4.04 -8.86 4.42
C PRO A 10 2.85 -9.08 5.36
N GLN A 11 1.81 -8.28 5.21
CA GLN A 11 0.54 -8.39 5.92
C GLN A 11 -0.64 -8.33 4.94
N TRP A 12 -1.74 -8.99 5.30
CA TRP A 12 -3.00 -8.85 4.59
C TRP A 12 -3.75 -7.61 5.09
N TYR A 13 -4.19 -6.78 4.15
CA TYR A 13 -4.90 -5.55 4.42
C TYR A 13 -6.26 -5.54 3.72
N GLN A 14 -7.31 -5.27 4.48
CA GLN A 14 -8.65 -5.04 3.95
C GLN A 14 -8.89 -3.53 3.81
N PRO A 15 -9.24 -3.03 2.62
CA PRO A 15 -9.57 -1.62 2.46
C PRO A 15 -10.79 -1.21 3.29
N LYS A 16 -10.78 0.03 3.75
CA LYS A 16 -11.87 0.64 4.50
C LYS A 16 -13.13 0.66 3.64
N GLY A 17 -14.27 0.37 4.25
CA GLY A 17 -15.57 0.37 3.57
C GLY A 17 -15.92 -0.93 2.82
N GLN A 18 -15.02 -1.91 2.73
CA GLN A 18 -15.40 -3.28 2.35
C GLN A 18 -16.14 -3.95 3.51
N GLN A 19 -17.42 -4.28 3.30
CA GLN A 19 -18.25 -5.05 4.23
C GLN A 19 -18.83 -6.26 3.47
N GLY A 20 -18.76 -7.46 4.06
CA GLY A 20 -19.26 -8.68 3.44
C GLY A 20 -18.61 -9.94 4.01
N GLU A 21 -19.10 -11.10 3.59
CA GLU A 21 -18.63 -12.43 4.05
C GLU A 21 -17.24 -12.77 3.51
N ASN A 22 -16.86 -12.26 2.33
CA ASN A 22 -15.57 -12.46 1.69
C ASN A 22 -15.01 -11.13 1.13
N PRO A 23 -14.54 -10.22 2.00
CA PRO A 23 -14.01 -8.93 1.55
C PRO A 23 -12.75 -9.13 0.71
N THR A 24 -12.53 -8.23 -0.25
CA THR A 24 -11.26 -8.16 -0.98
C THR A 24 -10.15 -7.75 -0.04
N THR A 25 -9.06 -8.51 -0.02
CA THR A 25 -7.87 -8.20 0.77
C THR A 25 -6.64 -8.13 -0.13
N PHE A 26 -5.68 -7.31 0.26
CA PHE A 26 -4.45 -7.07 -0.48
C PHE A 26 -3.27 -7.43 0.40
N ARG A 27 -2.33 -8.19 -0.14
CA ARG A 27 -1.08 -8.51 0.56
C ARG A 27 -0.09 -7.39 0.29
N ILE A 28 0.23 -6.63 1.32
CA ILE A 28 1.14 -5.48 1.23
C ILE A 28 2.32 -5.69 2.17
N ARG A 29 3.45 -5.04 1.89
CA ARG A 29 4.60 -5.02 2.79
C ARG A 29 5.09 -3.58 3.00
N PRO A 30 5.82 -3.31 4.08
CA PRO A 30 6.60 -2.09 4.19
C PRO A 30 7.66 -2.01 3.07
N LEU A 31 7.97 -0.79 2.66
CA LEU A 31 9.11 -0.46 1.82
C LEU A 31 10.38 -0.49 2.67
N ASP A 32 11.47 -0.97 2.10
CA ASP A 32 12.78 -0.79 2.71
C ASP A 32 13.31 0.64 2.51
N GLY A 33 14.50 0.95 3.06
CA GLY A 33 15.06 2.30 2.97
C GLY A 33 15.39 2.76 1.56
N ALA A 34 15.79 1.85 0.66
CA ALA A 34 16.10 2.18 -0.73
C ALA A 34 14.81 2.43 -1.51
N GLU A 35 13.83 1.55 -1.36
CA GLU A 35 12.51 1.65 -1.99
C GLU A 35 11.74 2.89 -1.51
N PHE A 36 11.83 3.20 -0.21
CA PHE A 36 11.24 4.42 0.33
C PHE A 36 11.91 5.66 -0.28
N GLY A 37 13.23 5.63 -0.49
CA GLY A 37 13.96 6.67 -1.21
C GLY A 37 13.43 6.91 -2.63
N GLU A 38 13.09 5.84 -3.36
CA GLU A 38 12.48 5.98 -4.70
C GLU A 38 11.11 6.65 -4.67
N ILE A 39 10.35 6.46 -3.59
CA ILE A 39 9.02 7.06 -3.44
C ILE A 39 9.08 8.49 -2.89
N ALA A 40 10.10 8.81 -2.09
CA ALA A 40 10.23 10.07 -1.38
C ALA A 40 10.16 11.29 -2.32
N ASP A 41 10.76 11.21 -3.51
CA ASP A 41 10.73 12.26 -4.53
C ASP A 41 9.32 12.59 -5.05
N PHE A 42 8.36 11.69 -4.81
CA PHE A 42 6.96 11.86 -5.20
C PHE A 42 6.04 12.27 -4.05
N LEU A 43 6.59 12.47 -2.85
CA LEU A 43 5.87 12.92 -1.68
C LEU A 43 5.93 14.44 -1.57
N THR A 44 4.81 15.05 -1.24
CA THR A 44 4.71 16.49 -0.94
C THR A 44 4.01 16.67 0.39
N MET A 45 4.50 17.58 1.21
CA MET A 45 3.85 17.96 2.47
C MET A 45 3.05 19.24 2.26
N GLU A 46 1.75 19.17 2.53
CA GLU A 46 0.86 20.34 2.53
C GLU A 46 -0.03 20.27 3.78
N ASN A 47 -0.10 21.36 4.56
CA ASN A 47 -0.89 21.43 5.79
C ASN A 47 -0.64 20.27 6.78
N ASN A 48 0.62 19.85 6.93
CA ASN A 48 1.04 18.71 7.76
C ASN A 48 0.45 17.36 7.32
N GLN A 49 -0.01 17.26 6.08
CA GLN A 49 -0.46 16.02 5.45
C GLN A 49 0.51 15.62 4.34
N VAL A 50 0.83 14.32 4.28
CA VAL A 50 1.62 13.72 3.21
C VAL A 50 0.71 13.44 2.03
N PHE A 51 1.01 14.04 0.89
CA PHE A 51 0.39 13.75 -0.40
C PHE A 51 1.38 13.01 -1.28
N ILE A 52 0.89 12.06 -2.07
CA ILE A 52 1.68 11.34 -3.06
C ILE A 52 1.12 11.57 -4.45
N THR A 53 2.00 11.88 -5.40
CA THR A 53 1.59 12.03 -6.80
C THR A 53 1.06 10.72 -7.39
N ASN A 54 0.33 10.80 -8.51
CA ASN A 54 -0.14 9.60 -9.22
C ASN A 54 1.00 8.66 -9.65
N LYS A 55 2.16 9.23 -10.03
CA LYS A 55 3.35 8.48 -10.40
C LYS A 55 3.95 7.77 -9.19
N GLY A 56 4.14 8.49 -8.09
CA GLY A 56 4.60 7.91 -6.83
C GLY A 56 3.71 6.80 -6.34
N ARG A 57 2.38 6.99 -6.39
CA ARG A 57 1.43 5.95 -5.99
C ARG A 57 1.55 4.68 -6.83
N SER A 58 1.74 4.83 -8.14
CA SER A 58 1.92 3.67 -9.01
C SER A 58 3.21 2.93 -8.64
N ARG A 59 4.33 3.66 -8.52
CA ARG A 59 5.62 3.08 -8.12
C ARG A 59 5.56 2.41 -6.73
N CYS A 60 4.87 3.02 -5.78
CA CYS A 60 4.69 2.49 -4.43
C CYS A 60 3.99 1.13 -4.46
N LEU A 61 2.88 1.03 -5.21
CA LEU A 61 2.18 -0.23 -5.36
C LEU A 61 3.03 -1.27 -6.13
N ASP A 62 3.79 -0.85 -7.13
CA ASP A 62 4.65 -1.77 -7.90
C ASP A 62 5.73 -2.43 -7.02
N LEU A 63 6.21 -1.72 -6.00
CA LEU A 63 7.22 -2.23 -5.08
C LEU A 63 6.61 -3.11 -3.98
N ALA A 64 5.46 -2.74 -3.44
CA ALA A 64 4.98 -3.25 -2.15
C ALA A 64 3.64 -4.01 -2.18
N LEU A 65 2.91 -4.00 -3.29
CA LEU A 65 1.72 -4.85 -3.44
C LEU A 65 2.14 -6.23 -3.98
N LEU A 66 1.89 -7.27 -3.20
CA LEU A 66 2.44 -8.61 -3.45
C LEU A 66 1.39 -9.62 -3.93
N ASP A 67 0.13 -9.41 -3.56
CA ASP A 67 -0.97 -10.33 -3.90
C ASP A 67 -2.34 -9.68 -3.59
N TRP A 68 -3.43 -10.33 -3.99
CA TRP A 68 -4.78 -10.06 -3.49
C TRP A 68 -5.64 -11.32 -3.41
N ALA A 69 -6.65 -11.29 -2.53
CA ALA A 69 -7.66 -12.33 -2.42
C ALA A 69 -9.06 -11.73 -2.58
N ASN A 70 -10.00 -12.54 -3.08
CA ASN A 70 -11.40 -12.15 -3.30
C ASN A 70 -11.56 -10.90 -4.19
N PHE A 71 -10.67 -10.71 -5.17
CA PHE A 71 -10.80 -9.66 -6.17
C PHE A 71 -11.47 -10.21 -7.43
N ASN A 72 -12.65 -9.70 -7.75
CA ASN A 72 -13.49 -10.21 -8.83
C ASN A 72 -13.95 -9.09 -9.76
N ASP A 73 -14.10 -9.41 -11.04
CA ASP A 73 -14.79 -8.58 -12.03
C ASP A 73 -16.06 -9.28 -12.54
N SER A 74 -16.69 -8.73 -13.58
CA SER A 74 -17.88 -9.32 -14.21
C SER A 74 -17.69 -10.73 -14.80
N LYS A 75 -16.45 -11.16 -15.00
CA LYS A 75 -16.09 -12.46 -15.60
C LYS A 75 -15.59 -13.47 -14.55
N GLY A 76 -15.35 -13.03 -13.32
CA GLY A 76 -14.97 -13.88 -12.20
C GLY A 76 -13.72 -13.39 -11.48
N ALA A 77 -12.97 -14.33 -10.90
CA ALA A 77 -11.78 -14.02 -10.13
C ALA A 77 -10.67 -13.42 -11.00
N VAL A 78 -10.17 -12.27 -10.58
CA VAL A 78 -9.04 -11.59 -11.23
C VAL A 78 -7.76 -12.06 -10.55
N VAL A 79 -6.91 -12.77 -11.30
CA VAL A 79 -5.61 -13.24 -10.79
C VAL A 79 -4.66 -12.05 -10.58
N PHE A 80 -3.89 -12.10 -9.50
CA PHE A 80 -2.83 -11.14 -9.24
C PHE A 80 -1.82 -11.11 -10.38
N ASN A 81 -1.66 -9.93 -10.98
CA ASN A 81 -0.54 -9.58 -11.85
C ASN A 81 -0.44 -8.05 -11.96
N MET A 82 0.71 -7.56 -12.42
CA MET A 82 0.99 -6.12 -12.55
C MET A 82 0.04 -5.43 -13.55
N ASP A 83 -0.31 -6.10 -14.66
CA ASP A 83 -1.20 -5.54 -15.68
C ASP A 83 -2.64 -5.35 -15.18
N ASN A 84 -3.06 -6.15 -14.19
CA ASN A 84 -4.36 -6.12 -13.57
C ASN A 84 -4.44 -5.10 -12.44
N MET A 85 -3.32 -4.52 -11.97
CA MET A 85 -3.33 -3.46 -10.97
C MET A 85 -4.14 -2.23 -11.43
N ARG A 86 -4.21 -2.00 -12.74
CA ARG A 86 -5.05 -0.93 -13.32
C ARG A 86 -6.55 -1.14 -13.12
N LEU A 87 -6.97 -2.38 -12.82
CA LEU A 87 -8.36 -2.72 -12.51
C LEU A 87 -8.74 -2.32 -11.09
N ILE A 88 -7.76 -2.07 -10.22
CA ILE A 88 -8.03 -1.58 -8.86
C ILE A 88 -8.53 -0.12 -8.97
N PRO A 89 -9.71 0.20 -8.39
CA PRO A 89 -10.23 1.56 -8.39
C PRO A 89 -9.25 2.56 -7.78
N HIS A 90 -9.18 3.77 -8.34
CA HIS A 90 -8.26 4.82 -7.90
C HIS A 90 -8.34 5.15 -6.40
N PRO A 91 -9.52 5.23 -5.75
CA PRO A 91 -9.60 5.44 -4.30
C PRO A 91 -8.90 4.34 -3.50
N ILE A 92 -9.10 3.08 -3.88
CA ILE A 92 -8.46 1.92 -3.23
C ILE A 92 -6.95 1.94 -3.45
N ARG A 93 -6.49 2.26 -4.67
CA ARG A 93 -5.05 2.44 -4.93
C ARG A 93 -4.43 3.51 -4.04
N SER A 94 -5.16 4.61 -3.82
CA SER A 94 -4.70 5.72 -2.97
C SER A 94 -4.59 5.29 -1.52
N GLU A 95 -5.61 4.61 -1.02
CA GLU A 95 -5.61 4.06 0.33
C GLU A 95 -4.48 3.04 0.55
N LEU A 96 -4.28 2.10 -0.38
CA LEU A 96 -3.22 1.10 -0.31
C LEU A 96 -1.83 1.76 -0.24
N ALA A 97 -1.56 2.74 -1.10
CA ALA A 97 -0.28 3.44 -1.08
C ALA A 97 -0.07 4.24 0.22
N SER A 98 -1.10 4.92 0.73
CA SER A 98 -1.03 5.58 2.04
C SER A 98 -0.77 4.59 3.16
N ARG A 99 -1.42 3.41 3.13
CA ARG A 99 -1.18 2.35 4.13
C ARG A 99 0.24 1.84 4.06
N ILE A 100 0.77 1.56 2.87
CA ILE A 100 2.16 1.12 2.65
C ILE A 100 3.15 2.16 3.20
N ILE A 101 2.97 3.44 2.88
CA ILE A 101 3.85 4.51 3.37
C ILE A 101 3.82 4.55 4.90
N ASN A 102 2.63 4.53 5.52
CA ASN A 102 2.48 4.56 6.97
C ASN A 102 3.20 3.39 7.65
N ILE A 103 3.03 2.16 7.16
CA ILE A 103 3.72 0.99 7.76
C ILE A 103 5.23 0.97 7.47
N SER A 104 5.70 1.75 6.49
CA SER A 104 7.12 1.89 6.16
C SER A 104 7.81 2.95 7.02
N THR A 105 7.08 3.99 7.43
CA THR A 105 7.60 5.05 8.31
C THR A 105 7.47 4.71 9.79
N LEU A 106 6.47 3.90 10.16
CA LEU A 106 6.24 3.43 11.53
C LEU A 106 7.18 2.27 11.87
N THR A 107 8.49 2.50 11.83
CA THR A 107 9.46 1.63 12.48
C THR A 107 9.74 2.16 13.88
N GLY A 108 8.79 1.98 14.81
CA GLY A 108 9.13 1.99 16.25
C GLY A 108 8.22 2.68 17.27
N GLU A 109 7.22 3.49 16.93
CA GLU A 109 6.39 4.15 17.95
C GLU A 109 4.94 4.42 17.48
N GLU A 110 4.00 4.09 18.37
CA GLU A 110 2.58 4.51 18.44
C GLU A 110 1.51 3.79 17.58
N GLU A 111 1.11 2.59 18.03
CA GLU A 111 -0.32 2.33 18.27
C GLU A 111 -0.71 3.02 19.58
N GLY A 112 -1.27 4.24 19.50
CA GLY A 112 -1.59 5.03 20.68
C GLY A 112 -2.54 6.19 20.40
N ASN A 113 -3.77 5.89 19.96
CA ASN A 113 -5.01 6.56 20.39
C ASN A 113 -6.24 5.90 19.75
#